data_AF-A0A524CMJ1-F1
#
_entry.id   AF-A0A524CMJ1-F1
#
_cell.length_a   1.000
_cell.length_b   1.000
_cell.length_c   1.000
_cell.angle_alpha   90.00
_cell.angle_beta   90.00
_cell.angle_gamma   90.00
#
_symmetry.space_group_name_H-M   'P 1'
#
loop_
_entity.id
_entity.type
_entity.pdbx_description
1 polymer ?
#
loop_
_entity_poly.entity_id
_entity_poly.type
_entity_poly.pdbx_seq_one_letter_code
_entity_poly.pdbx_strand_id
1 'polypeptide(L)'
;MENKKWIFLTLIGAVLMIIGSAVGSTAFYAFLYNVFSDYISDDLKPLISGILAIISFLAAGGGYTVIAGVVLVVLKWYRLGRIIISFGTGFGLLAIIVYIAYYVVNLTGIITDPTMLAYLTEIYGLFSFNTGFGFGGTVLAVIGRMGLKKQKEITKETPAPQEEEASEVFDAQVKYCPNCGKAVPLKANFCNECGTDFDER
;
A
#
# COMPACT_ATOMS: atom_id res chain seq x y z
N MET A 1 -18.15 16.04 4.23
CA MET A 1 -17.15 17.06 3.82
C MET A 1 -15.76 16.86 4.44
N GLU A 2 -15.62 16.09 5.54
CA GLU A 2 -14.30 15.89 6.19
C GLU A 2 -13.27 15.20 5.29
N ASN A 3 -13.63 14.18 4.52
CA ASN A 3 -12.68 13.48 3.64
C ASN A 3 -12.06 14.38 2.56
N LYS A 4 -12.77 15.40 2.06
CA LYS A 4 -12.23 16.32 1.04
C LYS A 4 -11.05 17.13 1.57
N LYS A 5 -11.11 17.54 2.85
CA LYS A 5 -10.00 18.28 3.49
C LYS A 5 -8.75 17.41 3.59
N TRP A 6 -8.92 16.15 3.98
CA TRP A 6 -7.81 15.19 4.09
C TRP A 6 -7.20 14.85 2.75
N ILE A 7 -8.03 14.62 1.71
CA ILE A 7 -7.59 14.43 0.33
C ILE A 7 -6.73 15.60 -0.14
N PHE A 8 -7.22 16.83 0.08
CA PHE A 8 -6.52 18.05 -0.32
C PHE A 8 -5.20 18.22 0.44
N LEU A 9 -5.17 17.90 1.73
CA LEU A 9 -3.95 17.91 2.55
C LEU A 9 -2.90 16.92 2.04
N THR A 10 -3.30 15.68 1.72
CA THR A 10 -2.39 14.69 1.09
C THR A 10 -1.85 15.17 -0.25
N LEU A 11 -2.68 15.84 -1.05
CA LEU A 11 -2.29 16.33 -2.37
C LEU A 11 -1.29 17.49 -2.27
N ILE A 12 -1.52 18.44 -1.35
CA ILE A 12 -0.55 19.50 -1.04
C ILE A 12 0.78 18.89 -0.58
N GLY A 13 0.71 17.93 0.35
CA GLY A 13 1.90 17.23 0.84
C GLY A 13 2.68 16.57 -0.30
N ALA A 14 1.98 15.90 -1.22
CA ALA A 14 2.60 15.26 -2.37
C ALA A 14 3.27 16.26 -3.34
N VAL A 15 2.64 17.39 -3.61
CA VAL A 15 3.23 18.46 -4.44
C VAL A 15 4.48 19.03 -3.78
N LEU A 16 4.44 19.28 -2.47
CA LEU A 16 5.61 19.71 -1.70
C LEU A 16 6.74 18.67 -1.72
N MET A 17 6.40 17.37 -1.68
CA MET A 17 7.39 16.30 -1.83
C MET A 17 8.04 16.31 -3.22
N ILE A 18 7.29 16.59 -4.29
CA ILE A 18 7.84 16.72 -5.65
C ILE A 18 8.78 17.92 -5.73
N ILE A 19 8.34 19.09 -5.26
CA ILE A 19 9.16 20.31 -5.26
C ILE A 19 10.43 20.10 -4.43
N GLY A 20 10.30 19.45 -3.27
CA GLY A 20 11.41 19.14 -2.40
C GLY A 20 12.28 17.97 -2.86
N SER A 21 11.94 17.34 -3.99
CA SER A 21 12.59 16.11 -4.50
C SER A 21 12.71 15.02 -3.43
N ALA A 22 11.71 14.93 -2.55
CA ALA A 22 11.63 13.91 -1.51
C ALA A 22 11.27 12.58 -2.17
N VAL A 23 12.31 11.85 -2.56
CA VAL A 23 12.24 10.59 -3.30
C VAL A 23 13.06 9.55 -2.54
N GLY A 24 12.54 8.33 -2.45
CA GLY A 24 13.32 7.21 -1.94
C GLY A 24 14.39 6.82 -2.95
N SER A 25 15.65 6.75 -2.53
CA SER A 25 16.74 6.39 -3.44
C SER A 25 16.66 4.91 -3.81
N THR A 26 16.79 4.65 -5.10
CA THR A 26 16.95 3.29 -5.62
C THR A 26 18.23 2.63 -5.07
N ALA A 27 19.26 3.42 -4.77
CA ALA A 27 20.51 2.96 -4.19
C ALA A 27 20.35 2.50 -2.73
N PHE A 28 19.32 2.96 -2.00
CA PHE A 28 19.01 2.43 -0.68
C PHE A 28 18.59 0.95 -0.74
N TYR A 29 17.84 0.53 -1.76
CA TYR A 29 17.49 -0.88 -1.91
C TYR A 29 18.65 -1.74 -2.36
N ALA A 30 19.52 -1.19 -3.20
CA ALA A 30 20.76 -1.88 -3.58
C ALA A 30 21.66 -2.07 -2.34
N PHE A 31 21.77 -1.05 -1.50
CA PHE A 31 22.48 -1.14 -0.21
C PHE A 31 21.86 -2.19 0.69
N LEU A 32 20.53 -2.16 0.91
CA LEU A 32 19.85 -3.20 1.70
C LEU A 32 20.08 -4.59 1.12
N TYR A 33 19.96 -4.76 -0.20
CA TYR A 33 20.20 -6.03 -0.85
C TYR A 33 21.62 -6.55 -0.58
N ASN A 34 22.64 -5.70 -0.72
CA ASN A 34 24.04 -6.08 -0.48
C ASN A 34 24.32 -6.40 0.99
N VAL A 35 23.69 -5.71 1.94
CA VAL A 35 23.85 -6.00 3.38
C VAL A 35 23.22 -7.35 3.73
N PHE A 36 22.09 -7.70 3.10
CA PHE A 36 21.37 -8.95 3.40
C PHE A 36 21.73 -10.11 2.47
N SER A 37 22.42 -9.89 1.34
CA SER A 37 22.70 -10.91 0.32
C SER A 37 23.51 -12.07 0.86
N ASP A 38 24.37 -11.81 1.84
CA ASP A 38 25.22 -12.82 2.48
C ASP A 38 24.45 -13.71 3.46
N TYR A 39 23.24 -13.28 3.87
CA TYR A 39 22.36 -14.01 4.80
C TYR A 39 21.21 -14.73 4.09
N ILE A 40 21.12 -14.61 2.75
CA ILE A 40 20.02 -15.15 1.93
C ILE A 40 20.52 -16.36 1.13
N SER A 41 19.75 -17.45 1.13
CA SER A 41 20.00 -18.63 0.29
C SER A 41 19.89 -18.30 -1.20
N ASP A 42 20.76 -18.91 -2.01
CA ASP A 42 20.90 -18.59 -3.45
C ASP A 42 19.59 -18.72 -4.25
N ASP A 43 18.70 -19.63 -3.85
CA ASP A 43 17.40 -19.85 -4.49
C ASP A 43 16.41 -18.68 -4.29
N LEU A 44 16.54 -17.92 -3.20
CA LEU A 44 15.65 -16.79 -2.88
C LEU A 44 16.12 -15.46 -3.47
N LYS A 45 17.39 -15.37 -3.89
CA LYS A 45 17.98 -14.15 -4.47
C LYS A 45 17.16 -13.57 -5.63
N PRO A 46 16.70 -14.33 -6.65
CA PRO A 46 15.92 -13.77 -7.75
C PRO A 46 14.57 -13.21 -7.27
N LEU A 47 13.90 -13.90 -6.34
CA LEU A 47 12.60 -13.48 -5.82
C LEU A 47 12.71 -12.18 -5.02
N ILE A 48 13.71 -12.07 -4.14
CA ILE A 48 13.96 -10.87 -3.36
C ILE A 48 14.35 -9.69 -4.25
N SER A 49 15.18 -9.92 -5.27
CA SER A 49 15.56 -8.87 -6.23
C SER A 49 14.34 -8.30 -6.98
N GLY A 50 13.40 -9.17 -7.39
CA GLY A 50 12.17 -8.74 -8.07
C GLY A 50 11.27 -7.91 -7.16
N ILE A 51 11.10 -8.33 -5.91
CA ILE A 51 10.33 -7.56 -4.91
C ILE A 51 10.98 -6.19 -4.66
N LEU A 52 12.29 -6.16 -4.45
CA LEU A 52 13.02 -4.91 -4.20
C LEU A 52 12.97 -3.98 -5.42
N ALA A 53 12.99 -4.51 -6.65
CA ALA A 53 12.84 -3.70 -7.86
C ALA A 53 11.48 -2.98 -7.91
N ILE A 54 10.39 -3.69 -7.57
CA ILE A 54 9.04 -3.11 -7.53
C ILE A 54 8.95 -2.02 -6.45
N ILE A 55 9.47 -2.30 -5.25
CA ILE A 55 9.47 -1.34 -4.15
C ILE A 55 10.33 -0.13 -4.50
N SER A 56 11.50 -0.34 -5.12
CA SER A 56 12.41 0.70 -5.59
C SER A 56 11.75 1.62 -6.63
N PHE A 57 10.99 1.06 -7.57
CA PHE A 57 10.23 1.84 -8.54
C PHE A 57 9.14 2.71 -7.87
N LEU A 58 8.41 2.14 -6.92
CA LEU A 58 7.40 2.88 -6.14
C LEU A 58 8.03 3.99 -5.28
N ALA A 59 9.21 3.75 -4.74
CA ALA A 59 9.93 4.71 -3.92
C ALA A 59 10.55 5.84 -4.72
N ALA A 60 11.05 5.54 -5.92
CA ALA A 60 11.56 6.51 -6.88
C ALA A 60 10.47 7.50 -7.32
N GLY A 61 9.19 7.10 -7.27
CA GLY A 61 8.09 8.01 -7.57
C GLY A 61 7.80 9.02 -6.45
N GLY A 62 8.18 8.76 -5.19
CA GLY A 62 8.02 9.71 -4.07
C GLY A 62 6.64 10.39 -4.02
N GLY A 63 6.59 11.71 -4.22
CA GLY A 63 5.33 12.45 -4.27
C GLY A 63 4.38 12.03 -5.42
N TYR A 64 4.88 11.56 -6.56
CA TYR A 64 4.04 11.07 -7.66
C TYR A 64 3.24 9.83 -7.27
N THR A 65 3.81 8.91 -6.47
CA THR A 65 3.05 7.74 -6.01
C THR A 65 1.97 8.15 -5.01
N VAL A 66 2.22 9.17 -4.19
CA VAL A 66 1.18 9.73 -3.31
C VAL A 66 0.03 10.33 -4.13
N ILE A 67 0.32 11.09 -5.20
CA ILE A 67 -0.72 11.63 -6.09
C ILE A 67 -1.53 10.50 -6.74
N ALA A 68 -0.86 9.49 -7.31
CA ALA A 68 -1.54 8.33 -7.91
C ALA A 68 -2.46 7.63 -6.91
N GLY A 69 -2.00 7.44 -5.68
CA GLY A 69 -2.80 6.88 -4.59
C GLY A 69 -4.00 7.76 -4.22
N VAL A 70 -3.84 9.09 -4.21
CA VAL A 70 -4.96 10.04 -4.00
C VAL A 70 -5.99 9.95 -5.13
N VAL A 71 -5.56 9.87 -6.38
CA VAL A 71 -6.45 9.69 -7.53
C VAL A 71 -7.27 8.40 -7.39
N LEU A 72 -6.64 7.29 -6.98
CA LEU A 72 -7.33 6.04 -6.71
C LEU A 72 -8.35 6.14 -5.56
N VAL A 73 -8.04 6.90 -4.50
CA VAL A 73 -9.00 7.19 -3.44
C VAL A 73 -10.22 7.96 -3.98
N VAL A 74 -10.00 8.92 -4.89
CA VAL A 74 -11.08 9.68 -5.54
C VAL A 74 -11.93 8.78 -6.45
N LEU A 75 -11.33 7.81 -7.15
CA LEU A 75 -12.01 6.81 -7.98
C LEU A 75 -12.75 5.71 -7.19
N LYS A 76 -12.99 5.91 -5.88
CA LYS A 76 -13.60 4.96 -4.94
C LYS A 76 -12.79 3.68 -4.67
N TRP A 77 -11.54 3.60 -5.13
CA TRP A 77 -10.63 2.47 -4.86
C TRP A 77 -9.85 2.71 -3.55
N TYR A 78 -10.57 2.88 -2.46
CA TYR A 78 -10.03 3.32 -1.17
C TYR A 78 -8.93 2.41 -0.60
N ARG A 79 -9.05 1.08 -0.75
CA ARG A 79 -8.08 0.13 -0.19
C ARG A 79 -6.72 0.25 -0.89
N LEU A 80 -6.72 0.16 -2.22
CA LEU A 80 -5.52 0.29 -3.05
C LEU A 80 -4.90 1.68 -2.92
N GLY A 81 -5.71 2.74 -3.00
CA GLY A 81 -5.21 4.10 -2.87
C GLY A 81 -4.50 4.35 -1.54
N ARG A 82 -5.02 3.83 -0.42
CA ARG A 82 -4.38 3.97 0.89
C ARG A 82 -3.05 3.20 0.98
N ILE A 83 -2.96 2.03 0.37
CA ILE A 83 -1.72 1.23 0.33
C ILE A 83 -0.66 1.99 -0.49
N ILE A 84 -1.02 2.52 -1.65
CA ILE A 84 -0.10 3.25 -2.52
C ILE A 84 0.40 4.54 -1.85
N ILE A 85 -0.50 5.30 -1.20
CA ILE A 85 -0.11 6.46 -0.38
C ILE A 85 0.85 6.03 0.73
N SER A 86 0.67 4.84 1.32
CA SER A 86 1.57 4.33 2.36
C SER A 86 2.97 4.05 1.85
N PHE A 87 3.12 3.51 0.64
CA PHE A 87 4.44 3.34 0.04
C PHE A 87 5.12 4.68 -0.24
N GLY A 88 4.40 5.66 -0.81
CA GLY A 88 4.97 6.99 -1.07
C GLY A 88 5.37 7.75 0.20
N THR A 89 4.52 7.72 1.23
CA THR A 89 4.80 8.38 2.53
C THR A 89 5.80 7.62 3.40
N GLY A 90 5.90 6.29 3.24
CA GLY A 90 6.78 5.44 4.04
C GLY A 90 8.26 5.79 3.88
N PHE A 91 8.70 6.09 2.66
CA PHE A 91 10.09 6.49 2.42
C PHE A 91 10.42 7.86 2.98
N GLY A 92 9.49 8.81 2.86
CA GLY A 92 9.65 10.10 3.51
C GLY A 92 9.76 9.94 5.04
N LEU A 93 8.94 9.07 5.65
CA LEU A 93 9.01 8.81 7.08
C LEU A 93 10.35 8.16 7.49
N LEU A 94 10.80 7.15 6.75
CA LEU A 94 12.10 6.50 6.97
C LEU A 94 13.25 7.51 6.89
N ALA A 95 13.22 8.35 5.87
CA ALA A 95 14.22 9.38 5.67
C ALA A 95 14.21 10.41 6.83
N ILE A 96 13.04 10.75 7.38
CA ILE A 96 12.93 11.63 8.56
C ILE A 96 13.59 10.97 9.78
N ILE A 97 13.36 9.67 9.97
CA ILE A 97 13.98 8.91 11.08
C ILE A 97 15.51 8.92 10.93
N VAL A 98 16.03 8.66 9.73
CA VAL A 98 17.47 8.70 9.44
C VAL A 98 18.04 10.09 9.67
N TYR A 99 17.37 11.14 9.21
CA TYR A 99 17.81 12.53 9.43
C TYR A 99 17.92 12.88 10.92
N ILE A 100 16.91 12.52 11.71
CA ILE A 100 16.93 12.75 13.16
C ILE A 100 18.06 11.94 13.80
N ALA A 101 18.23 10.67 13.43
CA ALA A 101 19.31 9.83 13.96
C ALA A 101 20.69 10.42 13.65
N TYR A 102 20.93 10.85 12.41
CA TYR A 102 22.18 11.50 11.99
C TYR A 102 22.46 12.75 12.82
N TYR A 103 21.47 13.65 12.96
CA TYR A 103 21.67 14.90 13.68
C TYR A 103 21.86 14.69 15.19
N VAL A 104 21.11 13.75 15.80
CA VAL A 104 21.27 13.38 17.21
C VAL A 104 22.66 12.80 17.46
N VAL A 105 23.14 11.89 16.61
CA VAL A 105 24.48 11.30 16.75
C VAL A 105 25.57 12.36 16.63
N ASN A 106 25.46 13.27 15.66
CA ASN A 106 26.43 14.33 15.45
C ASN A 106 26.45 15.38 16.60
N LEU A 107 25.28 15.66 17.20
CA LEU A 107 25.18 16.59 18.34
C LEU A 107 25.62 15.97 19.68
N THR A 108 25.22 14.73 19.94
CA THR A 108 25.41 14.09 21.24
C THR A 108 26.74 13.35 21.35
N GLY A 109 27.39 13.03 20.22
CA GLY A 109 28.63 12.28 20.18
C GLY A 109 28.52 10.86 20.76
N ILE A 110 27.30 10.31 20.91
CA ILE A 110 27.05 8.99 21.51
C ILE A 110 27.75 7.87 20.72
N ILE A 111 27.88 8.02 19.41
CA ILE A 111 28.60 7.09 18.54
C ILE A 111 29.94 7.71 18.18
N THR A 112 31.02 7.25 18.82
CA THR A 112 32.39 7.68 18.54
C THR A 112 33.14 6.75 17.58
N ASP A 113 32.54 5.63 17.19
CA ASP A 113 33.15 4.70 16.22
C ASP A 113 33.12 5.30 14.80
N PRO A 114 34.27 5.50 14.14
CA PRO A 114 34.36 6.07 12.79
C PRO A 114 33.59 5.25 11.74
N THR A 115 33.50 3.93 11.93
CA THR A 115 32.87 3.00 10.98
C THR A 115 31.35 3.19 10.98
N MET A 116 30.76 3.27 12.18
CA MET A 116 29.32 3.48 12.34
C MET A 116 28.88 4.87 11.85
N LEU A 117 29.75 5.88 12.03
CA LEU A 117 29.50 7.22 11.53
C LEU A 117 29.56 7.29 10.00
N ALA A 118 30.46 6.52 9.37
CA ALA A 118 30.53 6.38 7.92
C ALA A 118 29.25 5.78 7.35
N TYR A 119 28.76 4.65 7.91
CA TYR A 119 27.49 4.06 7.48
C TYR A 119 26.30 5.01 7.65
N LEU A 120 26.22 5.72 8.78
CA LEU A 120 25.12 6.66 9.02
C LEU A 120 25.14 7.85 8.04
N THR A 121 26.34 8.32 7.68
CA THR A 121 26.52 9.39 6.69
C THR A 121 26.19 8.91 5.27
N GLU A 122 26.57 7.68 4.92
CA GLU A 122 26.21 7.07 3.64
C GLU A 122 24.69 6.89 3.53
N ILE A 123 24.06 6.31 4.56
CA ILE A 123 22.59 6.15 4.60
C ILE A 123 21.89 7.50 4.55
N TYR A 124 22.41 8.53 5.24
CA TYR A 124 21.86 9.88 5.14
C TYR A 124 21.98 10.46 3.72
N GLY A 125 23.14 10.28 3.07
CA GLY A 125 23.37 10.73 1.69
C GLY A 125 22.51 10.01 0.65
N LEU A 126 21.98 8.83 0.97
CA LEU A 126 21.01 8.12 0.12
C LEU A 126 19.62 8.79 0.13
N PHE A 127 19.30 9.65 1.09
CA PHE A 127 18.00 10.32 1.13
C PHE A 127 18.07 11.78 0.67
N SER A 128 17.26 12.10 -0.32
CA SER A 128 17.13 13.47 -0.85
C SER A 128 16.16 14.28 0.00
N PHE A 129 16.66 14.93 1.05
CA PHE A 129 15.97 16.03 1.74
C PHE A 129 16.77 17.32 1.57
N ASN A 130 16.88 17.79 0.34
CA ASN A 130 17.67 18.97 0.04
C ASN A 130 16.96 20.28 0.45
N THR A 131 15.67 20.22 0.80
CA THR A 131 14.88 21.39 1.20
C THR A 131 13.88 21.05 2.31
N GLY A 132 13.56 22.03 3.15
CA GLY A 132 12.49 21.92 4.15
C GLY A 132 11.11 21.59 3.55
N PHE A 133 10.92 21.82 2.25
CA PHE A 133 9.70 21.45 1.52
C PHE A 133 9.51 19.93 1.41
N GLY A 134 10.57 19.15 1.26
CA GLY A 134 10.48 17.68 1.24
C GLY A 134 10.04 17.13 2.60
N PHE A 135 10.59 17.68 3.67
CA PHE A 135 10.22 17.35 5.05
C PHE A 135 8.77 17.75 5.34
N GLY A 136 8.42 19.01 5.11
CA GLY A 136 7.07 19.53 5.33
C GLY A 136 6.03 18.81 4.49
N GLY A 137 6.34 18.51 3.23
CA GLY A 137 5.49 17.74 2.33
C GLY A 137 5.22 16.33 2.83
N THR A 138 6.26 15.65 3.30
CA THR A 138 6.13 14.30 3.90
C THR A 138 5.24 14.31 5.13
N VAL A 139 5.47 15.25 6.06
CA VAL A 139 4.68 15.37 7.29
C VAL A 139 3.21 15.65 6.97
N LEU A 140 2.94 16.57 6.04
CA LEU A 140 1.59 16.88 5.58
C LEU A 140 0.91 15.69 4.91
N ALA A 141 1.63 14.94 4.07
CA ALA A 141 1.10 13.74 3.42
C ALA A 141 0.78 12.63 4.44
N VAL A 142 1.63 12.43 5.45
CA VAL A 142 1.39 11.47 6.55
C VAL A 142 0.16 11.86 7.37
N ILE A 143 0.06 13.12 7.80
CA ILE A 143 -1.09 13.63 8.55
C ILE A 143 -2.38 13.52 7.71
N GLY A 144 -2.29 13.90 6.44
CA GLY A 144 -3.39 13.78 5.47
C GLY A 144 -3.90 12.36 5.37
N ARG A 145 -2.98 11.39 5.25
CA ARG A 145 -3.28 9.97 5.17
C ARG A 145 -3.97 9.43 6.43
N MET A 146 -3.56 9.88 7.62
CA MET A 146 -4.17 9.45 8.88
C MET A 146 -5.65 9.83 8.97
N GLY A 147 -6.03 10.96 8.37
CA GLY A 147 -7.40 11.45 8.36
C GLY A 147 -8.30 10.89 7.25
N LEU A 148 -7.76 10.15 6.27
CA LEU A 148 -8.56 9.50 5.22
C LEU A 148 -9.42 8.37 5.81
N LYS A 149 -10.66 8.69 6.19
CA LYS A 149 -11.64 7.71 6.67
C LYS A 149 -12.39 7.10 5.49
N LYS A 150 -12.65 5.79 5.53
CA LYS A 150 -13.55 5.13 4.56
C LYS A 150 -14.93 5.77 4.70
N GLN A 151 -15.43 6.39 3.64
CA GLN A 151 -16.83 6.80 3.60
C GLN A 151 -17.67 5.51 3.59
N LYS A 152 -18.39 5.24 4.68
CA LYS A 152 -19.51 4.28 4.66
C LYS A 152 -20.61 4.94 3.84
N GLU A 153 -20.62 4.72 2.53
CA GLU A 153 -21.83 4.95 1.75
C GLU A 153 -22.86 3.89 2.18
N ILE A 154 -23.99 4.35 2.70
CA ILE A 154 -25.19 3.55 2.95
C ILE A 154 -25.86 3.28 1.60
N THR A 155 -25.94 2.00 1.24
CA THR A 155 -26.93 1.33 0.38
C THR A 155 -27.14 1.83 -1.05
N LYS A 156 -26.62 1.08 -2.03
CA LYS A 156 -27.38 0.03 -2.76
C LYS A 156 -26.39 -0.84 -3.53
N GLU A 157 -26.57 -2.14 -3.39
CA GLU A 157 -25.80 -3.17 -4.07
C GLU A 157 -25.89 -2.99 -5.59
N THR A 158 -24.74 -2.89 -6.25
CA THR A 158 -24.46 -3.66 -7.47
C THR A 158 -22.95 -3.93 -7.44
N PRO A 159 -22.51 -5.19 -7.36
CA PRO A 159 -21.12 -5.55 -7.12
C PRO A 159 -20.21 -5.21 -8.30
N ALA A 160 -18.96 -4.92 -7.97
CA ALA A 160 -17.84 -4.83 -8.88
C ALA A 160 -17.60 -6.16 -9.61
N PRO A 161 -16.98 -6.09 -10.80
CA PRO A 161 -15.93 -7.05 -11.14
C PRO A 161 -14.61 -6.27 -11.26
N GLN A 162 -13.58 -6.42 -10.42
CA GLN A 162 -12.73 -7.61 -10.26
C GLN A 162 -12.34 -8.21 -11.61
N GLU A 163 -11.08 -8.00 -11.98
CA GLU A 163 -10.37 -8.76 -13.01
C GLU A 163 -10.44 -10.25 -12.64
N GLU A 164 -11.19 -11.01 -13.42
CA GLU A 164 -11.08 -12.46 -13.56
C GLU A 164 -10.95 -12.75 -15.06
N GLU A 165 -9.72 -12.96 -15.53
CA GLU A 165 -9.52 -13.93 -16.62
C GLU A 165 -9.69 -15.32 -16.00
N ALA A 166 -10.85 -15.94 -16.25
CA ALA A 166 -11.08 -17.37 -16.49
C ALA A 166 -12.51 -17.78 -16.09
N SER A 167 -13.38 -17.94 -17.10
CA SER A 167 -14.36 -19.05 -17.28
C SER A 167 -14.86 -19.74 -15.99
N GLU A 168 -16.15 -19.77 -15.62
CA GLU A 168 -17.32 -20.15 -16.40
C GLU A 168 -18.61 -19.65 -15.72
N VAL A 169 -19.57 -19.26 -16.55
CA VAL A 169 -20.96 -18.96 -16.16
C VAL A 169 -21.63 -20.25 -15.67
N PHE A 170 -21.93 -20.34 -14.38
CA PHE A 170 -23.01 -21.20 -13.88
C PHE A 170 -24.13 -20.34 -13.32
N ASP A 171 -25.13 -20.08 -14.18
CA ASP A 171 -26.47 -19.69 -13.76
C ASP A 171 -26.98 -20.66 -12.69
N ALA A 172 -26.92 -20.27 -11.43
CA ALA A 172 -27.54 -20.98 -10.33
C ALA A 172 -29.06 -20.72 -10.36
N GLN A 173 -29.74 -21.29 -11.36
CA GLN A 173 -31.19 -21.39 -11.34
C GLN A 173 -31.61 -22.24 -10.12
N VAL A 174 -32.55 -21.73 -9.33
CA VAL A 174 -33.05 -22.36 -8.09
C VAL A 174 -34.48 -22.86 -8.27
N LYS A 175 -34.82 -24.01 -7.68
CA LYS A 175 -36.19 -24.49 -7.48
C LYS A 175 -36.60 -24.33 -6.02
N TYR A 176 -37.89 -24.24 -5.75
CA TYR A 176 -38.42 -24.26 -4.39
C TYR A 176 -38.88 -25.66 -4.02
N CYS A 177 -38.50 -26.12 -2.83
CA CYS A 177 -38.96 -27.40 -2.30
C CYS A 177 -40.49 -27.36 -2.08
N PRO A 178 -41.28 -28.31 -2.64
CA PRO A 178 -42.72 -28.33 -2.45
C PRO A 178 -43.15 -28.66 -1.02
N ASN A 179 -42.27 -29.25 -0.20
CA ASN A 179 -42.60 -29.63 1.17
C ASN A 179 -42.32 -28.51 2.19
N CYS A 180 -41.13 -27.89 2.14
CA CYS A 180 -40.75 -26.85 3.11
C CYS A 180 -40.65 -25.43 2.54
N GLY A 181 -40.80 -25.25 1.23
CA GLY A 181 -40.76 -23.94 0.58
C GLY A 181 -39.37 -23.29 0.46
N LYS A 182 -38.29 -23.98 0.86
CA LYS A 182 -36.93 -23.43 0.76
C LYS A 182 -36.38 -23.48 -0.67
N ALA A 183 -35.56 -22.50 -1.02
CA ALA A 183 -34.84 -22.46 -2.29
C ALA A 183 -33.69 -23.47 -2.29
N VAL A 184 -33.65 -24.31 -3.31
CA VAL A 184 -32.66 -25.37 -3.50
C VAL A 184 -32.13 -25.29 -4.93
N PRO A 185 -30.84 -25.58 -5.21
CA PRO A 185 -30.33 -25.59 -6.57
C PRO A 185 -31.15 -26.49 -7.52
N LEU A 186 -31.35 -26.09 -8.78
CA LEU A 186 -32.15 -26.88 -9.73
C LEU A 186 -31.70 -28.35 -9.84
N LYS A 187 -30.38 -28.57 -9.79
CA LYS A 187 -29.73 -29.90 -9.89
C LYS A 187 -29.69 -30.68 -8.58
N ALA A 188 -30.29 -30.19 -7.50
CA ALA A 188 -30.33 -30.97 -6.26
C ALA A 188 -31.35 -32.10 -6.38
N ASN A 189 -30.96 -33.30 -5.97
CA ASN A 189 -31.84 -34.47 -5.94
C ASN A 189 -32.70 -34.49 -4.68
N PHE A 190 -32.27 -33.88 -3.57
CA PHE A 190 -33.05 -33.81 -2.33
C PHE A 190 -32.91 -32.43 -1.66
N CYS A 191 -33.87 -32.11 -0.80
CA CYS A 191 -33.83 -30.91 0.02
C CYS A 191 -32.85 -31.10 1.19
N ASN A 192 -31.83 -30.25 1.26
CA ASN A 192 -30.85 -30.21 2.36
C ASN A 192 -31.45 -29.83 3.73
N GLU A 193 -32.71 -29.39 3.77
CA GLU A 193 -33.32 -28.82 4.97
C GLU A 193 -34.43 -29.70 5.54
N CYS A 194 -35.24 -30.34 4.71
CA CYS A 194 -36.30 -31.25 5.15
C CYS A 194 -36.12 -32.69 4.70
N GLY A 195 -35.04 -33.00 3.96
CA GLY A 195 -34.73 -34.36 3.50
C GLY A 195 -35.67 -34.91 2.42
N THR A 196 -36.54 -34.07 1.84
CA THR A 196 -37.47 -34.50 0.79
C THR A 196 -36.73 -34.73 -0.53
N ASP A 197 -36.88 -35.93 -1.09
CA ASP A 197 -36.34 -36.30 -2.40
C ASP A 197 -37.17 -35.66 -3.53
N PHE A 198 -36.50 -35.26 -4.61
CA PHE A 198 -37.07 -34.62 -5.79
C PHE A 198 -37.07 -35.53 -7.02
N ASP A 199 -36.42 -36.70 -6.96
CA ASP A 199 -36.29 -37.63 -8.09
C ASP A 199 -37.50 -38.60 -8.23
N GLU A 200 -38.43 -38.62 -7.27
CA GLU A 200 -39.68 -39.40 -7.36
C GLU A 200 -40.88 -38.53 -7.76
N ARG A 201 -41.00 -38.23 -9.06
CA ARG A 201 -42.31 -37.99 -9.70
C ARG A 201 -42.34 -38.27 -11.19
#